data_AF-A0A2D8XE85-F1
#
_entry.id   AF-A0A2D8XE85-F1
#
_cell.length_a   1.000
_cell.length_b   1.000
_cell.length_c   1.000
_cell.angle_alpha   90.00
_cell.angle_beta   90.00
_cell.angle_gamma   90.00
#
_symmetry.space_group_name_H-M   'P 1'
#
loop_
_entity.id
_entity.type
_entity.pdbx_description
1 polymer ?
#
loop_
_entity_poly.entity_id
_entity_poly.type
_entity_poly.pdbx_seq_one_letter_code
_entity_poly.pdbx_strand_id
1 'polypeptide(L)'
;MSLGMIRLLLVLTAIAASSPSVAQPQPLGPAAFCGIPTFAAPNPQGASATVWQGQPVIIIDHSQFQNPAWLQFVVAHECAHHVLGHTLPSGMWFRNTTYWATAAQELQADCWAAGTVHPQASAVASQQFFQQGPFPGPAGYPSGAERSANIRRCAGF
;
A
#
# COMPACT_ATOMS: atom_id res chain seq x y z
N MET A 1 59.84 37.62 -39.06
CA MET A 1 58.47 37.16 -39.36
C MET A 1 57.90 36.60 -38.06
N SER A 2 56.93 37.30 -37.47
CA SER A 2 56.39 37.00 -36.13
C SER A 2 55.14 36.12 -36.26
N LEU A 3 55.12 34.94 -35.64
CA LEU A 3 53.90 34.13 -35.50
C LEU A 3 53.26 34.41 -34.14
N GLY A 4 52.04 34.94 -34.17
CA GLY A 4 51.21 35.18 -32.99
C GLY A 4 50.62 33.88 -32.43
N MET A 5 50.72 33.69 -31.11
CA MET A 5 50.02 32.64 -30.38
C MET A 5 48.57 33.05 -30.13
N ILE A 6 47.62 32.33 -30.74
CA ILE A 6 46.20 32.39 -30.39
C ILE A 6 45.98 31.51 -29.16
N ARG A 7 45.66 32.11 -28.01
CA ARG A 7 45.18 31.39 -26.82
C ARG A 7 43.68 31.14 -26.98
N LEU A 8 43.32 29.89 -27.26
CA LEU A 8 41.94 29.41 -27.25
C LEU A 8 41.49 29.24 -25.78
N LEU A 9 40.62 30.13 -25.29
CA LEU A 9 39.96 29.95 -24.00
C LEU A 9 38.80 28.96 -24.19
N LEU A 10 38.92 27.76 -23.63
CA LEU A 10 37.85 26.78 -23.59
C LEU A 10 36.93 27.11 -22.41
N VAL A 11 35.73 27.63 -22.68
CA VAL A 11 34.70 27.83 -21.66
C VAL A 11 33.93 26.51 -21.51
N LEU A 12 34.20 25.76 -20.44
CA LEU A 12 33.36 24.61 -20.06
C LEU A 12 32.09 25.12 -19.39
N THR A 13 30.98 25.15 -20.12
CA THR A 13 29.64 25.20 -19.52
C THR A 13 29.32 23.84 -18.90
N ALA A 14 29.34 23.77 -17.56
CA ALA A 14 28.84 22.62 -16.82
C ALA A 14 27.30 22.55 -16.97
N ILE A 15 26.81 21.57 -17.71
CA ILE A 15 25.38 21.25 -17.77
C ILE A 15 25.08 20.46 -16.49
N ALA A 16 24.42 21.08 -15.51
CA ALA A 16 23.94 20.39 -14.34
C ALA A 16 22.84 19.40 -14.75
N ALA A 17 23.14 18.11 -14.74
CA ALA A 17 22.15 17.06 -14.92
C ALA A 17 21.28 17.01 -13.66
N SER A 18 20.05 17.52 -13.74
CA SER A 18 19.03 17.29 -12.73
C SER A 18 18.65 15.81 -12.73
N SER A 19 19.11 15.07 -11.72
CA SER A 19 18.64 13.70 -11.49
C SER A 19 17.13 13.69 -11.31
N PRO A 20 16.41 12.67 -11.81
CA PRO A 20 15.00 12.52 -11.50
C PRO A 20 14.84 12.42 -9.98
N SER A 21 14.16 13.39 -9.39
CA SER A 21 13.79 13.35 -7.98
C SER A 21 12.83 12.18 -7.80
N VAL A 22 13.22 11.19 -6.99
CA VAL A 22 12.26 10.21 -6.47
C VAL A 22 11.22 11.01 -5.70
N ALA A 23 9.98 11.03 -6.19
CA ALA A 23 8.88 11.73 -5.55
C ALA A 23 8.83 11.31 -4.09
N GLN A 24 9.00 12.29 -3.20
CA GLN A 24 8.98 12.03 -1.76
C GLN A 24 7.58 11.59 -1.34
N PRO A 25 7.44 10.69 -0.34
CA PRO A 25 6.14 10.33 0.19
C PRO A 25 5.35 11.57 0.63
N GLN A 26 4.14 11.74 0.10
CA GLN A 26 3.28 12.87 0.42
C GLN A 26 2.44 12.54 1.65
N PRO A 27 2.52 13.29 2.76
CA PRO A 27 1.66 13.07 3.91
C PRO A 27 0.19 13.29 3.54
N LEU A 28 -0.68 12.38 3.98
CA LEU A 28 -2.14 12.49 3.82
C LEU A 28 -2.86 12.77 5.15
N GLY A 29 -2.15 12.65 6.27
CA GLY A 29 -2.69 12.76 7.63
C GLY A 29 -2.93 11.39 8.28
N PRO A 30 -3.50 11.35 9.49
CA PRO A 30 -3.81 10.09 10.15
C PRO A 30 -5.01 9.38 9.50
N ALA A 31 -4.94 8.05 9.38
CA ALA A 31 -6.05 7.25 8.90
C ALA A 31 -7.26 7.37 9.83
N ALA A 32 -8.44 7.61 9.27
CA ALA A 32 -9.67 7.84 10.04
C ALA A 32 -10.06 6.68 10.97
N PHE A 33 -9.65 5.44 10.65
CA PHE A 33 -10.08 4.23 11.38
C PHE A 33 -9.15 3.80 12.50
N CYS A 34 -7.91 4.29 12.52
CA CYS A 34 -6.90 3.85 13.50
C CYS A 34 -5.91 4.93 13.94
N GLY A 35 -5.99 6.15 13.40
CA GLY A 35 -5.12 7.28 13.77
C GLY A 35 -3.68 7.18 13.25
N ILE A 36 -3.33 6.12 12.52
CA ILE A 36 -1.96 5.87 12.04
C ILE A 36 -1.61 6.82 10.89
N PRO A 37 -0.42 7.46 10.88
CA PRO A 37 0.01 8.31 9.78
C PRO A 37 -0.03 7.61 8.42
N THR A 38 -0.66 8.26 7.44
CA THR A 38 -0.76 7.78 6.06
C THR A 38 0.05 8.67 5.11
N PHE A 39 0.66 8.03 4.11
CA PHE A 39 1.46 8.69 3.08
C PHE A 39 1.05 8.15 1.70
N ALA A 40 0.97 9.03 0.70
CA ALA A 40 0.89 8.64 -0.69
C ALA A 40 2.30 8.48 -1.28
N ALA A 41 2.61 7.29 -1.77
CA ALA A 41 3.88 6.97 -2.42
C ALA A 41 3.72 5.74 -3.32
N PRO A 42 4.58 5.54 -4.34
CA PRO A 42 4.52 4.35 -5.18
C PRO A 42 4.55 3.07 -4.34
N ASN A 43 3.56 2.20 -4.54
CA ASN A 43 3.46 0.93 -3.82
C ASN A 43 2.95 -0.18 -4.76
N PRO A 44 3.78 -1.21 -5.08
CA PRO A 44 3.39 -2.28 -6.00
C PRO A 44 2.26 -3.17 -5.48
N GLN A 45 1.96 -3.13 -4.17
CA GLN A 45 0.83 -3.84 -3.56
C GLN A 45 -0.45 -3.00 -3.55
N GLY A 46 -0.42 -1.76 -4.06
CA GLY A 46 -1.51 -0.80 -3.97
C GLY A 46 -1.56 -0.09 -2.63
N ALA A 47 -1.44 -0.81 -1.51
CA ALA A 47 -1.23 -0.23 -0.19
C ALA A 47 -0.46 -1.20 0.74
N SER A 48 0.11 -0.68 1.82
CA SER A 48 0.78 -1.49 2.84
C SER A 48 0.76 -0.83 4.22
N ALA A 49 0.44 -1.62 5.23
CA ALA A 49 0.73 -1.38 6.63
C ALA A 49 2.18 -1.79 6.93
N THR A 50 2.99 -0.85 7.42
CA THR A 50 4.40 -1.12 7.72
C THR A 50 4.87 -0.31 8.92
N VAL A 51 6.10 -0.56 9.35
CA VAL A 51 6.75 0.16 10.45
C VAL A 51 7.94 0.93 9.90
N TRP A 52 7.95 2.24 10.11
CA TRP A 52 9.05 3.12 9.75
C TRP A 52 9.69 3.70 11.02
N GLN A 53 10.98 3.46 11.23
CA GLN A 53 11.71 3.91 12.42
C GLN A 53 11.01 3.54 13.75
N GLY A 54 10.43 2.33 13.80
CA GLY A 54 9.70 1.84 14.97
C GLY A 54 8.28 2.39 15.14
N GLN A 55 7.81 3.24 14.23
CA GLN A 55 6.45 3.80 14.26
C GLN A 55 5.57 3.18 13.18
N PRO A 56 4.29 2.89 13.47
CA PRO A 56 3.36 2.38 12.46
C PRO A 56 3.10 3.46 11.41
N VAL A 57 3.10 3.07 10.15
CA VAL A 57 2.73 3.92 9.01
C VAL A 57 1.91 3.12 8.00
N ILE A 58 1.13 3.83 7.19
CA ILE A 58 0.37 3.26 6.07
C ILE A 58 0.83 3.97 4.79
N ILE A 59 1.21 3.21 3.78
CA ILE A 59 1.60 3.71 2.46
C ILE A 59 0.52 3.35 1.45
N ILE A 60 0.03 4.33 0.71
CA ILE A 60 -1.05 4.16 -0.28
C ILE A 60 -0.52 4.59 -1.65
N ASP A 61 -0.64 3.71 -2.63
CA ASP A 61 -0.31 4.03 -4.02
C ASP A 61 -1.33 5.00 -4.63
N HIS A 62 -0.87 5.85 -5.55
CA HIS A 62 -1.74 6.80 -6.23
C HIS A 62 -2.89 6.13 -7.03
N SER A 63 -2.73 4.88 -7.45
CA SER A 63 -3.79 4.12 -8.12
C SER A 63 -5.02 3.90 -7.24
N GLN A 64 -4.90 3.93 -5.91
CA GLN A 64 -6.00 3.63 -5.00
C GLN A 64 -6.99 4.78 -4.84
N PHE A 65 -6.62 6.01 -5.23
CA PHE A 65 -7.47 7.21 -5.04
C PHE A 65 -8.60 7.36 -6.06
N GLN A 66 -8.67 6.49 -7.07
CA GLN A 66 -9.64 6.61 -8.17
C GLN A 66 -11.09 6.39 -7.73
N ASN A 67 -11.32 5.57 -6.71
CA ASN A 67 -12.65 5.26 -6.20
C ASN A 67 -12.67 5.49 -4.68
N PRO A 68 -13.43 6.49 -4.17
CA PRO A 68 -13.46 6.80 -2.74
C PRO A 68 -13.95 5.65 -1.85
N ALA A 69 -14.92 4.86 -2.32
CA ALA A 69 -15.44 3.72 -1.56
C ALA A 69 -14.41 2.59 -1.47
N TRP A 70 -13.66 2.35 -2.56
CA TRP A 70 -12.52 1.44 -2.53
C TRP A 70 -11.41 1.93 -1.61
N LEU A 71 -11.02 3.21 -1.74
CA LEU A 71 -10.00 3.81 -0.88
C LEU A 71 -10.38 3.70 0.60
N GLN A 72 -11.66 3.92 0.92
CA GLN A 72 -12.18 3.75 2.29
C GLN A 72 -11.91 2.34 2.81
N PHE A 73 -12.21 1.30 2.01
CA PHE A 73 -11.94 -0.08 2.37
C PHE A 73 -10.44 -0.37 2.51
N VAL A 74 -9.62 0.07 1.55
CA VAL A 74 -8.16 -0.13 1.58
C VAL A 74 -7.54 0.49 2.82
N VAL A 75 -7.89 1.73 3.17
CA VAL A 75 -7.35 2.37 4.38
C VAL A 75 -7.78 1.63 5.64
N ALA A 76 -9.02 1.16 5.72
CA ALA A 76 -9.47 0.33 6.85
C ALA A 76 -8.75 -1.02 6.91
N HIS A 77 -8.49 -1.65 5.76
CA HIS A 77 -7.73 -2.89 5.66
C HIS A 77 -6.30 -2.72 6.18
N GLU A 78 -5.58 -1.67 5.77
CA GLU A 78 -4.24 -1.40 6.30
C GLU A 78 -4.25 -1.02 7.79
N CYS A 79 -5.29 -0.32 8.26
CA CYS A 79 -5.51 -0.12 9.69
C CYS A 79 -5.65 -1.46 10.44
N ALA A 80 -6.39 -2.42 9.89
CA ALA A 80 -6.59 -3.72 10.50
C ALA A 80 -5.27 -4.47 10.72
N HIS A 81 -4.35 -4.43 9.75
CA HIS A 81 -3.04 -5.05 9.91
C HIS A 81 -2.27 -4.53 11.14
N HIS A 82 -2.40 -3.25 11.47
CA HIS A 82 -1.83 -2.70 12.69
C HIS A 82 -2.64 -3.05 13.94
N VAL A 83 -3.96 -2.85 13.90
CA VAL A 83 -4.87 -3.08 15.06
C VAL A 83 -4.85 -4.54 15.51
N LEU A 84 -4.75 -5.48 14.57
CA LEU A 84 -4.69 -6.92 14.84
C LEU A 84 -3.27 -7.42 15.13
N GLY A 85 -2.27 -6.53 15.10
CA GLY A 85 -0.88 -6.86 15.39
C GLY A 85 -0.17 -7.67 14.31
N HIS A 86 -0.68 -7.67 13.07
CA HIS A 86 -0.03 -8.36 11.94
C HIS A 86 1.34 -7.76 11.62
N THR A 87 1.53 -6.46 11.87
CA THR A 87 2.79 -5.74 11.67
C THR A 87 3.75 -5.83 12.87
N LEU A 88 3.34 -6.41 14.00
CA LEU A 88 4.20 -6.62 15.15
C LEU A 88 5.20 -7.76 14.90
N PRO A 89 6.32 -7.83 15.64
CA PRO A 89 7.29 -8.92 15.48
C PRO A 89 6.68 -10.33 15.57
N SER A 90 5.71 -10.54 16.47
CA SER A 90 5.00 -11.82 16.60
C SER A 90 4.09 -12.12 15.39
N GLY A 91 3.38 -11.10 14.89
CA GLY A 91 2.54 -11.23 13.70
C GLY A 91 3.35 -11.52 12.44
N MET A 92 4.48 -10.84 12.28
CA MET A 92 5.41 -11.08 11.18
C MET A 92 6.13 -12.42 11.30
N TRP A 93 6.50 -12.84 12.51
CA TRP A 93 7.04 -14.18 12.75
C TRP A 93 6.03 -15.23 12.29
N PHE A 94 4.79 -15.14 12.75
CA PHE A 94 3.71 -16.05 12.35
C PHE A 94 3.52 -16.07 10.82
N ARG A 95 3.47 -14.90 10.16
CA ARG A 95 3.37 -14.78 8.70
C ARG A 95 4.49 -15.54 7.97
N ASN A 96 5.71 -15.45 8.50
CA ASN A 96 6.91 -16.01 7.86
C ASN A 96 7.18 -17.48 8.16
N THR A 97 6.67 -18.02 9.27
CA THR A 97 6.93 -19.40 9.69
C THR A 97 5.78 -20.37 9.43
N THR A 98 4.64 -19.88 8.95
CA THR A 98 3.43 -20.70 8.80
C THR A 98 2.79 -20.48 7.44
N TYR A 99 2.68 -21.55 6.65
CA TYR A 99 2.33 -21.47 5.22
C TYR A 99 0.96 -20.84 4.93
N TRP A 100 0.03 -20.88 5.88
CA TRP A 100 -1.33 -20.34 5.77
C TRP A 100 -1.51 -18.98 6.45
N ALA A 101 -0.47 -18.47 7.13
CA ALA A 101 -0.58 -17.28 7.96
C ALA A 101 -0.84 -16.01 7.15
N THR A 102 -0.28 -15.88 5.94
CA THR A 102 -0.63 -14.80 5.01
C THR A 102 -2.12 -14.77 4.77
N ALA A 103 -2.71 -15.86 4.23
CA ALA A 103 -4.15 -15.94 3.99
C ALA A 103 -4.99 -15.62 5.23
N ALA A 104 -4.64 -16.17 6.39
CA ALA A 104 -5.36 -15.87 7.63
C ALA A 104 -5.31 -14.39 8.00
N GLN A 105 -4.15 -13.74 7.93
CA GLN A 105 -4.01 -12.32 8.26
C GLN A 105 -4.75 -11.42 7.27
N GLU A 106 -4.67 -11.71 5.96
CA GLU A 106 -5.39 -10.94 4.94
C GLU A 106 -6.91 -11.05 5.13
N LEU A 107 -7.44 -12.26 5.40
CA LEU A 107 -8.87 -12.47 5.61
C LEU A 107 -9.37 -11.86 6.94
N GLN A 108 -8.53 -11.86 7.98
CA GLN A 108 -8.83 -11.14 9.22
C GLN A 108 -8.89 -9.62 9.00
N ALA A 109 -7.94 -9.06 8.23
CA ALA A 109 -7.92 -7.65 7.88
C ALA A 109 -9.13 -7.25 7.02
N ASP A 110 -9.49 -8.07 6.03
CA ASP A 110 -10.71 -7.90 5.22
C ASP A 110 -11.98 -7.87 6.08
N CYS A 111 -12.09 -8.81 7.02
CA CYS A 111 -13.27 -8.93 7.88
C CYS A 111 -13.40 -7.72 8.80
N TRP A 112 -12.29 -7.28 9.40
CA TRP A 112 -12.26 -6.09 10.24
C TRP A 112 -12.62 -4.83 9.45
N ALA A 113 -12.05 -4.66 8.25
CA ALA A 113 -12.37 -3.54 7.37
C ALA A 113 -13.85 -3.54 7.00
N ALA A 114 -14.39 -4.70 6.60
CA ALA A 114 -15.78 -4.88 6.19
C ALA A 114 -16.80 -4.48 7.27
N GLY A 115 -16.47 -4.72 8.56
CA GLY A 115 -17.28 -4.31 9.71
C GLY A 115 -17.05 -2.87 10.19
N THR A 116 -16.02 -2.18 9.67
CA THR A 116 -15.63 -0.83 10.10
C THR A 116 -16.08 0.25 9.12
N VAL A 117 -16.02 -0.04 7.81
CA VAL A 117 -16.36 0.94 6.77
C VAL A 117 -17.86 1.03 6.50
N HIS A 118 -18.27 2.05 5.75
CA HIS A 118 -19.65 2.15 5.27
C HIS A 118 -20.01 0.92 4.40
N PRO A 119 -21.23 0.35 4.48
CA PRO A 119 -21.60 -0.86 3.73
C PRO A 119 -21.32 -0.79 2.23
N GLN A 120 -21.44 0.38 1.63
CA GLN A 120 -21.12 0.58 0.21
C GLN A 120 -19.64 0.36 -0.12
N ALA A 121 -18.71 0.72 0.78
CA ALA A 121 -17.29 0.44 0.60
C ALA A 121 -17.01 -1.07 0.66
N SER A 122 -17.65 -1.79 1.59
CA SER A 122 -17.58 -3.25 1.65
C SER A 122 -18.15 -3.92 0.38
N ALA A 123 -19.25 -3.41 -0.16
CA ALA A 123 -19.84 -3.91 -1.41
C ALA A 123 -18.91 -3.70 -2.62
N VAL A 124 -18.32 -2.50 -2.75
CA VAL A 124 -17.34 -2.19 -3.80
C VAL A 124 -16.11 -3.10 -3.68
N ALA A 125 -15.55 -3.25 -2.47
CA ALA A 125 -14.39 -4.11 -2.26
C ALA A 125 -14.67 -5.58 -2.56
N SER A 126 -15.82 -6.10 -2.10
CA SER A 126 -16.26 -7.46 -2.43
C SER A 126 -16.35 -7.67 -3.94
N GLN A 127 -16.94 -6.74 -4.68
CA GLN A 127 -17.05 -6.85 -6.13
C GLN A 127 -15.68 -6.81 -6.82
N GLN A 128 -14.80 -5.91 -6.39
CA GLN A 128 -13.45 -5.80 -6.96
C GLN A 128 -12.61 -7.05 -6.70
N PHE A 129 -12.65 -7.62 -5.49
CA PHE A 129 -11.96 -8.89 -5.22
C PHE A 129 -12.55 -10.05 -6.02
N PHE A 130 -13.88 -10.11 -6.18
CA PHE A 130 -14.51 -11.15 -6.98
C PHE A 130 -13.98 -11.16 -8.43
N GLN A 131 -13.73 -9.99 -9.01
CA GLN A 131 -13.20 -9.84 -10.37
C GLN A 131 -11.76 -10.37 -10.53
N GLN A 132 -11.00 -10.50 -9.44
CA GLN A 132 -9.65 -11.08 -9.48
C GLN A 132 -9.67 -12.62 -9.63
N GLY A 133 -10.84 -13.24 -9.47
CA GLY A 133 -11.06 -14.65 -9.78
C GLY A 133 -10.70 -15.62 -8.65
N PRO A 134 -10.78 -16.93 -8.93
CA PRO A 134 -10.72 -17.98 -7.91
C PRO A 134 -9.30 -18.45 -7.58
N PHE A 135 -8.29 -17.97 -8.29
CA PHE A 135 -6.92 -18.44 -8.09
C PHE A 135 -6.22 -17.63 -6.99
N PRO A 136 -5.48 -18.30 -6.09
CA PRO A 136 -4.75 -17.62 -5.03
C PRO A 136 -3.63 -16.74 -5.61
N GLY A 137 -3.32 -15.66 -4.90
CA GLY A 137 -2.17 -14.82 -5.21
C GLY A 137 -0.85 -15.53 -4.91
N PRO A 138 0.29 -14.94 -5.35
CA PRO A 138 1.60 -15.44 -4.98
C PRO A 138 1.80 -15.42 -3.45
N ALA A 139 2.79 -16.15 -2.93
CA ALA A 139 3.21 -16.07 -1.52
C ALA A 139 2.11 -16.34 -0.46
N GLY A 140 1.13 -17.19 -0.79
CA GLY A 140 0.08 -17.62 0.15
C GLY A 140 -1.04 -16.59 0.36
N TYR A 141 -1.18 -15.61 -0.54
CA TYR A 141 -2.33 -14.70 -0.53
C TYR A 141 -3.62 -15.43 -0.93
N PRO A 142 -4.75 -15.11 -0.28
CA PRO A 142 -6.03 -15.72 -0.60
C PRO A 142 -6.48 -15.30 -2.00
N SER A 143 -7.35 -16.09 -2.62
CA SER A 143 -7.92 -15.74 -3.93
C SER A 143 -8.85 -14.54 -3.82
N GLY A 144 -9.09 -13.86 -4.94
CA GLY A 144 -10.10 -12.80 -5.02
C GLY A 144 -11.49 -13.27 -4.64
N ALA A 145 -11.89 -14.46 -5.11
CA ALA A 145 -13.17 -15.07 -4.75
C ALA A 145 -13.29 -15.34 -3.24
N GLU A 146 -12.22 -15.81 -2.60
CA GLU A 146 -12.16 -16.07 -1.16
C GLU A 146 -12.27 -14.77 -0.34
N ARG A 147 -11.49 -13.74 -0.69
CA ARG A 147 -11.58 -12.41 -0.07
C ARG A 147 -12.98 -11.81 -0.22
N SER A 148 -13.55 -11.90 -1.43
CA SER A 148 -14.91 -11.42 -1.70
C SER A 148 -15.96 -12.09 -0.82
N ALA A 149 -15.94 -13.43 -0.74
CA ALA A 149 -16.87 -14.18 0.09
C ALA A 149 -16.70 -13.85 1.59
N ASN A 150 -15.47 -13.69 2.05
CA ASN A 150 -15.17 -13.30 3.43
C ASN A 150 -15.70 -11.90 3.77
N ILE A 151 -15.47 -10.92 2.90
CA ILE A 151 -15.99 -9.55 3.06
C ILE A 151 -17.51 -9.55 3.18
N ARG A 152 -18.20 -10.26 2.27
CA ARG A 152 -19.66 -10.40 2.27
C ARG A 152 -20.19 -11.00 3.57
N ARG A 153 -19.57 -12.09 4.03
CA ARG A 153 -19.92 -12.73 5.29
C ARG A 153 -19.76 -11.77 6.47
N CYS A 154 -18.66 -11.03 6.54
CA CYS A 154 -18.38 -10.14 7.67
C CYS A 154 -19.22 -8.86 7.65
N ALA A 155 -19.56 -8.33 6.48
CA ALA A 155 -20.44 -7.19 6.34
C ALA A 155 -21.94 -7.54 6.38
N GLY A 156 -22.29 -8.83 6.26
CA GLY A 156 -23.66 -9.32 6.41
C GLY A 156 -24.54 -9.17 5.16
N PHE A 157 -23.99 -9.29 3.94
CA PHE A 157 -24.77 -9.21 2.69
C PHE A 157 -24.32 -10.18 1.59
#